data_AF-A0A8A1UKX2-F1
#
_entry.id   AF-A0A8A1UKX2-F1
#
_cell.length_a   1.000
_cell.length_b   1.000
_cell.length_c   1.000
_cell.angle_alpha   90.00
_cell.angle_beta   90.00
_cell.angle_gamma   90.00
#
_symmetry.space_group_name_H-M   'P 1'
#
loop_
_entity.id
_entity.type
_entity.pdbx_description
1 polymer ?
#
loop_
_entity_poly.entity_id
_entity_poly.type
_entity_poly.pdbx_seq_one_letter_code
_entity_poly.pdbx_strand_id
1 'polypeptide(L)'
;MKDVIAPGAGGAMELLSAAPEGRLPLEFVPLVCAGLLNGLNGVAAAVLLIDGPFHEVGSSEYGYAIAGREAGAKGCRTALSCGCAGR
;
A
#
# COMPACT_ATOMS: atom_id res chain seq x y z
N MET A 1 12.34 5.34 -9.95
CA MET A 1 12.64 3.91 -10.16
C MET A 1 11.33 3.15 -10.17
N LYS A 2 11.21 2.01 -10.88
CA LYS A 2 9.95 1.25 -10.99
C LYS A 2 10.18 -0.10 -10.29
N ASP A 3 9.65 -0.25 -9.09
CA ASP A 3 9.79 -1.49 -8.33
C ASP A 3 8.57 -2.37 -8.57
N VAL A 4 8.83 -3.57 -9.10
CA VAL A 4 7.84 -4.61 -9.35
C VAL A 4 8.02 -5.66 -8.26
N ILE A 5 7.00 -5.85 -7.41
CA ILE A 5 6.98 -6.95 -6.46
C ILE A 5 6.12 -8.05 -7.07
N ALA A 6 6.78 -9.12 -7.51
CA ALA A 6 6.11 -10.28 -8.11
C ALA A 6 5.31 -11.07 -7.04
N PRO A 7 4.15 -11.64 -7.39
CA PRO A 7 3.40 -12.49 -6.47
C PRO A 7 4.25 -13.68 -6.04
N GLY A 8 4.23 -13.99 -4.74
CA GLY A 8 4.67 -15.30 -4.25
C GLY A 8 3.81 -16.42 -4.85
N ALA A 9 4.29 -17.66 -4.76
CA ALA A 9 3.81 -18.87 -5.46
C ALA A 9 2.29 -19.18 -5.41
N GLY A 10 1.49 -18.46 -4.62
CA GLY A 10 0.03 -18.55 -4.58
C GLY A 10 -0.74 -17.67 -5.57
N GLY A 11 -0.07 -16.80 -6.35
CA GLY A 11 -0.72 -16.02 -7.42
C GLY A 11 -1.76 -14.99 -6.97
N ALA A 12 -1.75 -14.58 -5.70
CA ALA A 12 -2.82 -13.79 -5.12
C ALA A 12 -2.73 -12.27 -5.39
N MET A 13 -1.55 -11.69 -5.63
CA MET A 13 -1.46 -10.25 -5.89
C MET A 13 -0.19 -9.86 -6.63
N GLU A 14 -0.32 -9.15 -7.76
CA GLU A 14 0.79 -8.48 -8.42
C GLU A 14 0.83 -7.01 -8.00
N LEU A 15 1.99 -6.49 -7.59
CA LEU A 15 2.14 -5.08 -7.22
C LEU A 15 3.16 -4.39 -8.12
N LEU A 16 2.74 -3.28 -8.73
CA LEU A 16 3.62 -2.33 -9.38
C LEU A 16 3.61 -1.02 -8.60
N SER A 17 4.78 -0.57 -8.12
CA SER A 17 4.92 0.75 -7.53
C SER A 17 5.35 1.78 -8.57
N ALA A 18 4.56 2.84 -8.68
CA ALA A 18 4.85 4.07 -9.41
C ALA A 18 4.85 5.29 -8.46
N ALA A 19 4.73 5.07 -7.15
CA ALA A 19 4.76 6.13 -6.15
C ALA A 19 6.15 6.78 -6.09
N PRO A 20 6.24 8.12 -6.10
CA PRO A 20 7.52 8.82 -5.89
C PRO A 20 8.07 8.54 -4.49
N GLU A 21 9.38 8.39 -4.34
CA GLU A 21 10.03 8.13 -3.04
C GLU A 21 9.75 9.23 -2.00
N GLY A 22 9.69 10.49 -2.43
CA GLY A 22 9.32 11.61 -1.55
C GLY A 22 7.85 11.63 -1.13
N ARG A 23 7.01 10.81 -1.75
CA ARG A 23 5.64 10.57 -1.32
C ARG A 23 5.63 9.35 -0.42
N LEU A 24 6.09 8.20 -0.90
CA LEU A 24 6.14 6.95 -0.13
C LEU A 24 7.59 6.44 -0.06
N PRO A 25 8.25 6.55 1.09
CA PRO A 25 9.57 5.95 1.29
C PRO A 25 9.54 4.45 1.03
N LEU A 26 10.59 3.94 0.37
CA LEU A 26 10.67 2.55 -0.07
C LEU A 26 10.58 1.55 1.09
N GLU A 27 11.02 1.94 2.29
CA GLU A 27 10.91 1.10 3.49
C GLU A 27 9.46 0.77 3.88
N PHE A 28 8.48 1.59 3.49
CA PHE A 28 7.07 1.38 3.83
C PHE A 28 6.29 0.60 2.76
N VAL A 29 6.84 0.42 1.55
CA VAL A 29 6.20 -0.34 0.47
C VAL A 29 5.86 -1.78 0.88
N PRO A 30 6.74 -2.53 1.58
CA PRO A 30 6.41 -3.88 2.06
C PRO A 30 5.21 -3.91 3.02
N LEU A 31 5.04 -2.88 3.86
CA LEU A 31 3.94 -2.81 4.82
C LEU A 31 2.60 -2.52 4.14
N VAL A 32 2.60 -1.62 3.16
CA VAL A 32 1.43 -1.38 2.31
C VAL A 32 1.05 -2.66 1.56
N CYS A 33 2.03 -3.38 1.01
CA CYS A 33 1.84 -4.65 0.31
C CYS A 33 1.22 -5.73 1.22
N ALA A 34 1.75 -5.90 2.44
CA ALA A 34 1.21 -6.84 3.42
C ALA A 34 -0.24 -6.48 3.83
N GLY A 35 -0.52 -5.18 4.01
CA GLY A 35 -1.87 -4.68 4.25
C GLY A 35 -2.80 -5.03 3.10
N LEU A 36 -2.42 -4.73 1.86
CA LEU A 36 -3.21 -5.03 0.66
C LEU A 36 -3.54 -6.52 0.55
N LEU A 37 -2.55 -7.40 0.73
CA LEU A 37 -2.75 -8.85 0.72
C LEU A 37 -3.78 -9.30 1.78
N ASN A 38 -3.71 -8.73 2.98
CA ASN A 38 -4.68 -9.00 4.05
C ASN A 38 -6.09 -8.50 3.64
N GLY A 39 -6.17 -7.26 3.14
CA GLY A 39 -7.43 -6.64 2.73
C GLY A 39 -8.12 -7.35 1.56
N LEU A 40 -7.34 -7.84 0.59
CA LEU A 40 -7.85 -8.61 -0.56
C LEU A 40 -8.40 -9.97 -0.15
N ASN A 41 -8.02 -10.50 1.02
CA ASN A 41 -8.58 -11.72 1.60
C ASN A 41 -8.64 -12.91 0.61
N GLY A 42 -7.54 -13.15 -0.11
CA GLY A 42 -7.40 -14.24 -1.08
C GLY A 42 -7.92 -13.93 -2.49
N VAL A 43 -8.47 -12.74 -2.74
CA VAL A 43 -8.84 -12.28 -4.08
C VAL A 43 -7.58 -11.99 -4.90
N ALA A 44 -7.49 -12.62 -6.08
CA ALA A 44 -6.43 -12.35 -7.05
C ALA A 44 -6.56 -10.93 -7.63
N ALA A 45 -5.54 -10.08 -7.50
CA ALA A 45 -5.57 -8.72 -8.02
C ALA A 45 -4.21 -8.22 -8.54
N ALA A 46 -4.25 -7.40 -9.59
CA ALA A 46 -3.12 -6.55 -9.97
C ALA A 46 -3.32 -5.16 -9.37
N VAL A 47 -2.34 -4.69 -8.61
CA VAL A 47 -2.38 -3.41 -7.87
C VAL A 47 -1.30 -2.48 -8.42
N LEU A 48 -1.71 -1.27 -8.79
CA LEU A 48 -0.82 -0.18 -9.14
C LEU A 48 -0.80 0.84 -8.00
N LEU A 49 0.32 0.92 -7.28
CA LEU A 49 0.53 1.89 -6.23
C LEU A 49 1.11 3.17 -6.84
N ILE A 50 0.24 4.15 -7.08
CA ILE A 50 0.63 5.43 -7.72
C ILE A 50 1.06 6.50 -6.70
N ASP A 51 0.67 6.33 -5.44
CA ASP A 51 0.75 7.39 -4.44
C ASP A 51 0.64 6.84 -3.02
N GLY A 52 1.17 7.58 -2.06
CA GLY A 52 1.09 7.29 -0.63
C GLY A 52 1.77 8.43 0.10
N PRO A 53 1.07 9.33 0.82
CA PRO A 53 1.64 10.51 1.43
C PRO A 53 2.38 10.16 2.71
N PHE A 54 3.63 10.59 2.78
CA PHE A 54 4.48 10.52 3.95
C PHE A 54 4.50 11.84 4.72
N HIS A 55 4.47 11.74 6.04
CA HIS A 55 4.70 12.84 6.96
C HIS A 55 5.60 12.34 8.08
N GLU A 56 6.74 12.99 8.29
CA GLU A 56 7.81 12.50 9.17
C GLU A 56 7.30 12.10 10.57
N VAL A 57 6.41 12.90 11.15
CA VAL A 57 5.87 12.64 12.50
C VAL A 57 4.53 11.91 12.52
N GLY A 58 3.86 11.81 11.35
CA GLY A 58 2.50 11.25 11.25
C GLY A 58 2.46 9.85 10.64
N SER A 59 3.44 9.51 9.82
CA SER A 59 3.57 8.21 9.19
C SER A 59 4.15 7.20 10.18
N SER A 60 3.61 5.99 10.15
CA SER A 60 4.09 4.87 10.97
C SER A 60 3.87 3.56 10.23
N GLU A 61 4.63 2.54 10.62
CA GLU A 61 4.49 1.19 10.07
C GLU A 61 3.06 0.66 10.20
N TYR A 62 2.48 0.84 11.38
CA TYR A 62 1.11 0.43 11.69
C TYR A 62 0.08 1.17 10.82
N GLY A 63 0.28 2.47 10.59
CA GLY A 63 -0.59 3.28 9.75
C GLY A 63 -0.63 2.79 8.30
N TYR A 64 0.54 2.47 7.73
CA TYR A 64 0.62 1.94 6.36
C TYR A 64 0.03 0.54 6.21
N ALA A 65 0.21 -0.32 7.21
CA ALA A 65 -0.41 -1.65 7.23
C ALA A 65 -1.95 -1.56 7.23
N ILE A 66 -2.53 -0.67 8.07
CA ILE A 66 -3.99 -0.44 8.08
C ILE A 66 -4.44 0.15 6.75
N ALA A 67 -3.76 1.19 6.25
CA ALA A 67 -4.15 1.85 5.01
C ALA A 67 -4.13 0.88 3.82
N GLY A 68 -3.13 -0.01 3.75
CA GLY A 68 -3.09 -1.08 2.76
C GLY A 68 -4.26 -2.06 2.90
N ARG A 69 -4.59 -2.49 4.13
CA ARG A 69 -5.73 -3.38 4.38
C ARG A 69 -7.06 -2.77 3.96
N GLU A 70 -7.29 -1.51 4.32
CA GLU A 70 -8.50 -0.79 3.96
C GLU A 70 -8.59 -0.55 2.44
N ALA A 71 -7.46 -0.32 1.78
CA ALA A 71 -7.41 -0.21 0.31
C ALA A 71 -7.74 -1.55 -0.37
N GLY A 72 -7.19 -2.66 0.14
CA GLY A 72 -7.48 -4.01 -0.37
C GLY A 72 -8.93 -4.41 -0.18
N ALA A 73 -9.50 -4.15 1.01
CA ALA A 73 -10.88 -4.53 1.35
C ALA A 73 -11.94 -3.77 0.53
N LYS A 74 -11.64 -2.54 0.08
CA LYS A 74 -12.60 -1.70 -0.65
C LYS A 74 -12.63 -1.93 -2.16
N GLY A 75 -11.60 -2.53 -2.75
CA GLY A 75 -11.50 -2.70 -4.21
C GLY A 75 -11.36 -1.37 -4.97
N CYS A 76 -10.12 -0.94 -5.19
CA CYS A 76 -9.64 0.04 -6.18
C CYS A 76 -10.50 1.29 -6.50
N ARG A 77 -10.38 2.33 -5.66
CA ARG A 77 -9.91 3.70 -6.04
C ARG A 77 -9.56 4.51 -4.76
N THR A 78 -8.74 3.93 -3.89
CA THR A 78 -8.39 4.55 -2.61
C THR A 78 -7.02 5.21 -2.73
N ALA A 79 -6.95 6.54 -2.69
CA ALA A 79 -5.72 7.21 -2.32
C ALA A 79 -5.42 6.79 -0.87
N LEU A 80 -4.30 6.09 -0.63
CA LEU A 80 -3.85 5.87 0.74
C LEU A 80 -3.66 7.26 1.33
N SER A 81 -4.51 7.70 2.24
CA SER A 81 -4.28 8.93 3.00
C SER A 81 -3.81 8.52 4.37
N CYS A 82 -2.64 8.99 4.79
CA CYS A 82 -2.28 8.97 6.22
C CYS A 82 -3.40 9.70 6.97
N GLY A 83 -4.15 8.97 7.79
CA GLY A 83 -5.30 9.48 8.53
C GLY A 83 -4.86 10.35 9.69
N CYS A 84 -4.38 11.56 9.41
CA CYS A 84 -4.29 12.60 10.41
C CYS A 84 -5.73 13.04 10.73
N ALA A 85 -6.32 12.49 11.79
CA ALA A 85 -7.52 13.08 12.38
C ALA A 85 -7.12 14.45 12.92
N GLY A 86 -7.32 15.49 12.11
CA GLY A 86 -7.05 16.87 12.49
C GLY A 86 -7.81 17.21 13.76
N ARG A 87 -7.07 17.72 14.74
CA ARG A 87 -7.58 18.64 15.74
C ARG A 87 -6.60 19.79 15.88
#